data_AF-A0A9E4L5B2-F1
#
_entry.id   AF-A0A9E4L5B2-F1
#
_cell.length_a   1.000
_cell.length_b   1.000
_cell.length_c   1.000
_cell.angle_alpha   90.00
_cell.angle_beta   90.00
_cell.angle_gamma   90.00
#
_symmetry.space_group_name_H-M   'P 1'
#
loop_
_entity.id
_entity.type
_entity.pdbx_description
1 polymer ?
#
loop_
_entity_poly.entity_id
_entity_poly.type
_entity_poly.pdbx_seq_one_letter_code
_entity_poly.pdbx_strand_id
1 'polypeptide(L)'
;MNEAARPDAEPRTTIQASREVRRIVGTANIATLTRRSNAPGLVFACAHAVLLGATGYLLWSSLGTWWVIGAAFLHGTVISHLFAPYHEAIHGTAFASRPLNTALAWVSGLILMLPPTAFQYEHADH
;
A
#
# COMPACT_ATOMS: atom_id res chain seq x y z
N MET A 1 -20.36 -12.46 29.37
CA MET A 1 -19.04 -12.85 29.90
C MET A 1 -18.04 -11.83 29.39
N ASN A 2 -17.66 -10.93 30.28
CA ASN A 2 -16.78 -9.81 29.98
C ASN A 2 -15.34 -10.29 30.23
N GLU A 3 -14.55 -10.44 29.17
CA GLU A 3 -13.14 -10.83 29.27
C GLU A 3 -12.36 -9.61 29.76
N ALA A 4 -12.43 -9.38 31.07
CA ALA A 4 -11.61 -8.41 31.76
C ALA A 4 -10.14 -8.77 31.51
N ALA A 5 -9.43 -7.88 30.82
CA ALA A 5 -8.00 -7.95 30.61
C ALA A 5 -7.32 -8.22 31.96
N ARG A 6 -6.67 -9.38 32.08
CA ARG A 6 -5.94 -9.79 33.27
C ARG A 6 -4.82 -8.77 33.54
N PRO A 7 -4.80 -8.08 34.69
CA PRO A 7 -3.88 -6.98 34.98
C PRO A 7 -2.43 -7.42 35.27
N ASP A 8 -2.13 -8.72 35.17
CA ASP A 8 -0.85 -9.36 35.50
C ASP A 8 -0.20 -10.08 34.30
N ALA A 9 -0.76 -9.97 33.09
CA ALA A 9 -0.17 -10.59 31.91
C ALA A 9 1.07 -9.78 31.46
N GLU A 10 2.26 -10.39 31.54
CA GLU A 10 3.46 -9.83 30.93
C GLU A 10 3.21 -9.46 29.45
N PRO A 11 3.75 -8.33 28.97
CA PRO A 11 3.59 -7.92 27.59
C PRO A 11 4.11 -9.02 26.67
N ARG A 12 3.19 -9.62 25.91
CA ARG A 12 3.54 -10.68 24.95
C ARG A 12 4.43 -10.08 23.87
N THR A 13 5.55 -10.73 23.62
CA THR A 13 6.37 -10.44 22.44
C THR A 13 5.55 -10.68 21.16
N THR A 14 5.89 -9.99 20.07
CA THR A 14 5.27 -10.15 18.74
C THR A 14 5.29 -11.61 18.27
N ILE A 15 6.34 -12.36 18.65
CA ILE A 15 6.45 -13.79 18.35
C ILE A 15 5.39 -14.60 19.11
N GLN A 16 5.19 -14.34 20.40
CA GLN A 16 4.17 -15.03 21.20
C GLN A 16 2.76 -14.74 20.68
N ALA A 17 2.47 -13.47 20.36
CA ALA A 17 1.19 -13.07 19.79
C ALA A 17 0.92 -13.74 18.43
N SER A 18 1.90 -13.76 17.51
CA SER A 18 1.73 -14.40 16.20
C SER A 18 1.51 -15.92 16.27
N ARG A 19 2.14 -16.60 17.25
CA ARG A 19 1.93 -18.03 17.50
C ARG A 19 0.52 -18.31 18.01
N GLU A 20 0.01 -17.47 18.89
CA GLU A 20 -1.35 -17.61 19.42
C GLU A 20 -2.41 -17.38 18.35
N VAL A 21 -2.26 -16.36 17.51
CA VAL A 21 -3.13 -16.14 16.34
C VAL A 21 -3.12 -17.36 15.42
N ARG A 22 -1.94 -17.91 15.11
CA ARG A 22 -1.83 -19.15 14.32
C ARG A 22 -2.49 -20.36 14.99
N ARG A 23 -2.48 -20.43 16.33
CA ARG A 23 -3.15 -21.49 17.10
C ARG A 23 -4.67 -21.37 17.02
N ILE A 24 -5.22 -20.16 17.12
CA ILE A 24 -6.66 -19.89 17.13
C ILE A 24 -7.25 -20.05 15.73
N VAL A 25 -6.63 -19.41 14.73
CA VAL A 25 -7.15 -19.38 13.35
C VAL A 25 -6.80 -20.67 12.59
N GLY A 26 -5.70 -21.32 12.94
CA GLY A 26 -5.15 -22.47 12.23
C GLY A 26 -4.25 -22.05 11.06
N THR A 27 -3.14 -22.74 10.87
CA THR A 27 -2.12 -22.41 9.86
C THR A 27 -2.64 -22.46 8.42
N ALA A 28 -3.50 -23.42 8.11
CA ALA A 28 -4.13 -23.55 6.78
C ALA A 28 -5.04 -22.36 6.46
N ASN A 29 -5.82 -21.89 7.43
CA ASN A 29 -6.69 -20.73 7.25
C ASN A 29 -5.89 -19.44 7.09
N ILE A 30 -4.83 -19.26 7.89
CA ILE A 30 -3.90 -18.13 7.71
C ILE A 30 -3.27 -18.14 6.32
N ALA A 31 -2.83 -19.31 5.82
CA ALA A 31 -2.25 -19.42 4.47
C ALA A 31 -3.26 -19.02 3.38
N THR A 32 -4.52 -19.40 3.51
CA THR A 32 -5.59 -18.99 2.59
C THR A 32 -5.86 -17.49 2.64
N LEU A 33 -5.98 -16.91 3.84
CA LEU A 33 -6.29 -15.49 4.04
C LEU A 33 -5.14 -14.57 3.60
N THR A 34 -3.91 -15.05 3.67
CA THR A 34 -2.69 -14.31 3.27
C THR A 34 -2.27 -14.59 1.82
N ARG A 35 -3.07 -15.34 1.05
CA ARG A 35 -2.74 -15.69 -0.33
C ARG A 35 -2.78 -14.46 -1.23
N ARG A 36 -1.59 -14.02 -1.64
CA ARG A 36 -1.39 -12.93 -2.61
C ARG A 36 -1.77 -13.37 -4.03
N SER A 37 -2.22 -12.41 -4.84
CA SER A 37 -2.53 -12.63 -6.26
C SER A 37 -2.11 -11.43 -7.11
N ASN A 38 -1.77 -11.66 -8.38
CA ASN A 38 -1.28 -10.58 -9.25
C ASN A 38 -2.42 -9.82 -9.95
N ALA A 39 -3.51 -10.51 -10.30
CA ALA A 39 -4.53 -9.97 -11.18
C ALA A 39 -5.26 -8.74 -10.59
N PRO A 40 -5.76 -8.76 -9.34
CA PRO A 40 -6.40 -7.59 -8.75
C PRO A 40 -5.45 -6.39 -8.64
N GLY A 41 -4.19 -6.65 -8.26
CA GLY A 41 -3.17 -5.61 -8.17
C GLY A 41 -2.87 -4.96 -9.53
N LEU A 42 -2.83 -5.75 -10.62
CA LEU A 42 -2.60 -5.22 -11.96
C LEU A 42 -3.77 -4.38 -12.46
N VAL A 43 -5.01 -4.84 -12.23
CA VAL A 43 -6.23 -4.07 -12.58
C VAL A 43 -6.22 -2.73 -11.85
N PHE A 44 -5.94 -2.74 -10.55
CA PHE A 44 -5.83 -1.52 -9.75
C PHE A 44 -4.72 -0.59 -10.27
N ALA A 45 -3.51 -1.10 -10.49
CA ALA A 45 -2.37 -0.31 -10.97
C ALA A 45 -2.64 0.31 -12.35
N CYS A 46 -3.23 -0.44 -13.27
CA CYS A 46 -3.62 0.06 -14.59
C CYS A 46 -4.70 1.14 -14.50
N ALA A 47 -5.75 0.93 -13.70
CA ALA A 47 -6.81 1.92 -13.50
C ALA A 47 -6.26 3.21 -12.88
N HIS A 48 -5.38 3.09 -11.88
CA HIS A 48 -4.73 4.22 -11.24
C HIS A 48 -3.82 4.99 -12.21
N ALA A 49 -3.06 4.29 -13.04
CA ALA A 49 -2.21 4.90 -14.07
C ALA A 49 -3.04 5.67 -15.11
N VAL A 50 -4.19 5.12 -15.54
CA VAL A 50 -5.11 5.82 -16.44
C VAL A 50 -5.68 7.07 -15.79
N LEU A 51 -6.11 6.99 -14.52
CA LEU A 51 -6.60 8.16 -13.78
C LEU A 51 -5.51 9.24 -13.61
N LEU A 52 -4.28 8.83 -13.34
CA LEU A 52 -3.14 9.74 -13.23
C LEU A 52 -2.90 10.48 -14.55
N GLY A 53 -2.87 9.77 -15.67
CA GLY A 53 -2.73 10.36 -17.00
C GLY A 53 -3.90 11.28 -17.37
N ALA A 54 -5.14 10.85 -17.11
CA ALA A 54 -6.34 11.63 -17.43
C ALA A 54 -6.43 12.93 -16.62
N THR A 55 -6.17 12.86 -15.31
CA THR A 55 -6.19 14.05 -14.45
C THR A 55 -5.00 14.97 -14.69
N GLY A 56 -3.82 14.42 -15.04
CA GLY A 56 -2.66 15.20 -15.46
C GLY A 56 -2.91 15.94 -16.78
N TYR A 57 -3.55 15.28 -17.74
CA TYR A 57 -3.98 15.92 -18.98
C TYR A 57 -5.01 17.02 -18.72
N LEU A 58 -6.00 16.77 -17.86
CA LEU A 58 -6.98 17.79 -17.47
C LEU A 58 -6.31 19.02 -16.83
N LEU A 59 -5.35 18.80 -15.94
CA LEU A 59 -4.56 19.87 -15.33
C LEU A 59 -3.80 20.66 -16.40
N TRP A 60 -3.11 19.98 -17.31
CA TRP A 60 -2.41 20.62 -18.43
C TRP A 60 -3.35 21.47 -19.30
N SER A 61 -4.51 20.94 -19.67
CA SER A 61 -5.51 21.66 -20.48
C SER A 61 -6.16 22.83 -19.76
N SER A 62 -6.11 22.87 -18.42
CA SER A 62 -6.69 23.94 -17.62
C SER A 62 -5.75 25.13 -17.36
N LEU A 63 -4.47 25.02 -17.77
CA LEU A 63 -3.48 26.09 -17.59
C LEU A 63 -3.96 27.41 -18.24
N GLY A 64 -3.77 28.51 -17.53
CA GLY A 64 -4.24 29.84 -17.97
C GLY A 64 -5.73 30.10 -17.71
N THR A 65 -6.45 29.18 -17.09
CA THR A 65 -7.86 29.35 -16.68
C THR A 65 -8.03 29.21 -15.17
N TRP A 66 -9.15 29.71 -14.63
CA TRP A 66 -9.50 29.51 -13.22
C TRP A 66 -9.74 28.03 -12.84
N TRP A 67 -10.01 27.16 -13.82
CA TRP A 67 -10.19 25.73 -13.59
C TRP A 67 -8.93 25.00 -13.13
N VAL A 68 -7.76 25.62 -13.28
CA VAL A 68 -6.48 25.04 -12.86
C VAL A 68 -6.46 24.66 -11.38
N ILE A 69 -7.17 25.40 -10.53
CA ILE A 69 -7.23 25.11 -9.09
C ILE A 69 -7.95 23.78 -8.85
N GLY A 70 -9.12 23.58 -9.46
CA GLY A 70 -9.90 22.36 -9.33
C GLY A 70 -9.19 21.15 -9.96
N ALA A 71 -8.58 21.35 -11.13
CA ALA A 71 -7.81 20.30 -11.79
C ALA A 71 -6.56 19.92 -11.00
N ALA A 72 -5.87 20.88 -10.38
CA ALA A 72 -4.72 20.62 -9.52
C ALA A 72 -5.12 19.87 -8.25
N PHE A 73 -6.23 20.24 -7.61
CA PHE A 73 -6.77 19.52 -6.46
C PHE A 73 -7.12 18.06 -6.82
N LEU A 74 -7.79 17.85 -7.95
CA LEU A 74 -8.14 16.51 -8.42
C LEU A 74 -6.89 15.67 -8.73
N HIS A 75 -5.93 16.24 -9.47
CA HIS A 75 -4.71 15.53 -9.82
C HIS A 75 -3.86 15.21 -8.58
N GLY A 76 -3.71 16.17 -7.67
CA GLY A 76 -3.03 15.98 -6.38
C GLY A 76 -3.67 14.88 -5.52
N THR A 77 -5.00 14.78 -5.55
CA THR A 77 -5.73 13.69 -4.86
C THR A 77 -5.36 12.33 -5.46
N VAL A 78 -5.30 12.21 -6.79
CA VAL A 78 -4.92 10.96 -7.47
C VAL A 78 -3.46 10.59 -7.18
N ILE A 79 -2.54 11.56 -7.18
CA ILE A 79 -1.15 11.36 -6.79
C ILE A 79 -1.05 10.88 -5.33
N SER A 80 -1.79 11.49 -4.41
CA SER A 80 -1.74 11.13 -2.99
C SER A 80 -2.13 9.66 -2.76
N HIS A 81 -3.10 9.15 -3.51
CA HIS A 81 -3.53 7.75 -3.43
C HIS A 81 -2.53 6.76 -4.04
N LEU A 82 -1.52 7.23 -4.78
CA LEU A 82 -0.41 6.40 -5.28
C LEU A 82 0.50 5.91 -4.12
N PHE A 83 0.42 6.54 -2.95
CA PHE A 83 1.16 6.11 -1.77
C PHE A 83 0.73 4.73 -1.26
N ALA A 84 -0.56 4.39 -1.32
CA ALA A 84 -1.04 3.08 -0.88
C ALA A 84 -0.44 1.91 -1.67
N PRO A 85 -0.49 1.88 -3.03
CA PRO A 85 0.17 0.82 -3.80
C PRO A 85 1.70 0.86 -3.66
N TYR A 86 2.30 2.04 -3.48
CA TYR A 86 3.73 2.16 -3.16
C TYR A 86 4.07 1.46 -1.84
N HIS A 87 3.38 1.80 -0.75
CA HIS A 87 3.59 1.24 0.59
C HIS A 87 3.35 -0.28 0.60
N GLU A 88 2.36 -0.78 -0.12
CA GLU A 88 2.12 -2.22 -0.18
C GLU A 88 3.20 -2.95 -1.04
N ALA A 89 3.73 -2.28 -2.07
CA ALA A 89 4.74 -2.85 -2.96
C ALA A 89 6.13 -2.91 -2.31
N ILE A 90 6.52 -1.90 -1.51
CA ILE A 90 7.78 -1.92 -0.75
C ILE A 90 7.82 -3.07 0.26
N HIS A 91 6.67 -3.45 0.84
CA HIS A 91 6.52 -4.60 1.73
C HIS A 91 6.49 -5.93 0.97
N GLY A 92 6.39 -5.88 -0.35
CA GLY A 92 6.34 -7.04 -1.23
C GLY A 92 5.01 -7.80 -1.14
N THR A 93 3.95 -7.15 -0.67
CA THR A 93 2.65 -7.78 -0.43
C THR A 93 1.60 -7.44 -1.50
N ALA A 94 1.84 -6.41 -2.33
CA ALA A 94 0.91 -5.97 -3.37
C ALA A 94 0.69 -7.04 -4.47
N PHE A 95 1.74 -7.78 -4.82
CA PHE A 95 1.69 -8.86 -5.80
C PHE A 95 2.26 -10.16 -5.25
N ALA A 96 1.84 -11.28 -5.82
CA ALA A 96 2.54 -12.56 -5.63
C ALA A 96 3.93 -12.55 -6.31
N SER A 97 4.08 -11.78 -7.39
CA SER A 97 5.33 -11.65 -8.15
C SER A 97 6.25 -10.58 -7.53
N ARG A 98 7.44 -10.98 -7.10
CA ARG A 98 8.48 -10.06 -6.60
C ARG A 98 8.88 -8.96 -7.61
N PRO A 99 9.18 -9.25 -8.89
CA PRO A 99 9.55 -8.18 -9.83
C PRO A 99 8.41 -7.18 -10.07
N LEU A 100 7.13 -7.60 -9.99
CA LEU A 100 6.01 -6.64 -10.08
C LEU A 100 5.98 -5.68 -8.89
N ASN A 101 6.21 -6.17 -7.67
CA ASN A 101 6.33 -5.32 -6.49
C ASN A 101 7.49 -4.33 -6.65
N THR A 102 8.67 -4.81 -7.05
CA THR A 102 9.83 -3.94 -7.28
C THR A 102 9.54 -2.88 -8.33
N ALA A 103 8.97 -3.24 -9.48
CA ALA A 103 8.63 -2.30 -10.53
C ALA A 103 7.61 -1.25 -10.05
N LEU A 104 6.54 -1.67 -9.37
CA LEU A 104 5.51 -0.76 -8.87
C LEU A 104 6.07 0.19 -7.80
N ALA A 105 6.91 -0.31 -6.88
CA ALA A 105 7.56 0.49 -5.86
C ALA A 105 8.47 1.56 -6.49
N TRP A 106 9.29 1.20 -7.48
CA TRP A 106 10.17 2.16 -8.16
C TRP A 106 9.42 3.19 -8.99
N VAL A 107 8.43 2.78 -9.80
CA VAL A 107 7.65 3.72 -10.62
C VAL A 107 6.86 4.68 -9.74
N SER A 108 6.17 4.16 -8.71
CA SER A 108 5.38 4.98 -7.80
C SER A 108 6.28 5.87 -6.93
N GLY A 109 7.40 5.34 -6.46
CA GLY A 109 8.40 6.09 -5.69
C GLY A 109 9.00 7.23 -6.50
N LEU A 110 9.26 7.04 -7.79
CA LEU A 110 9.72 8.11 -8.68
C LEU A 110 8.66 9.22 -8.79
N ILE A 111 7.39 8.87 -8.96
CA ILE A 111 6.30 9.87 -9.07
C ILE A 111 6.12 10.63 -7.75
N LEU A 112 6.23 9.94 -6.61
CA LEU A 112 6.09 10.51 -5.27
C LEU A 112 7.37 11.21 -4.76
N MET A 113 8.49 11.09 -5.48
CA MET A 113 9.82 11.50 -5.02
C MET A 113 10.25 10.82 -3.71
N LEU A 114 9.87 9.55 -3.54
CA LEU A 114 10.22 8.71 -2.40
C LEU A 114 11.12 7.53 -2.83
N PRO A 115 12.41 7.50 -2.43
CA PRO A 115 13.29 6.39 -2.75
C PRO A 115 12.81 5.09 -2.07
N PRO A 116 12.46 4.04 -2.82
CA PRO A 116 11.90 2.80 -2.25
C PRO A 116 12.80 2.13 -1.22
N THR A 117 14.12 2.17 -1.45
CA THR A 117 15.10 1.50 -0.60
C THR A 117 15.20 2.15 0.78
N ALA A 118 15.30 3.48 0.85
CA ALA A 118 15.36 4.18 2.13
C ALA A 118 14.10 3.93 2.95
N PHE A 119 12.94 4.02 2.29
CA PHE A 119 11.64 3.86 2.93
C PHE A 119 11.39 2.41 3.38
N GLN A 120 11.90 1.41 2.65
CA GLN A 120 11.92 0.01 3.11
C GLN A 120 12.69 -0.19 4.41
N TYR A 121 13.86 0.45 4.56
CA TYR A 121 14.65 0.33 5.79
C TYR A 121 13.96 0.99 6.97
N GLU A 122 13.40 2.20 6.78
CA GLU A 122 12.62 2.86 7.83
C GLU A 122 11.46 2.00 8.34
N HIS A 123 10.74 1.32 7.44
CA HIS A 123 9.62 0.48 7.84
C HIS A 123 10.04 -0.87 8.44
N ALA A 124 11.28 -1.30 8.23
CA ALA A 124 11.83 -2.49 8.88
C ALA A 124 12.34 -2.20 10.30
N ASP A 125 12.68 -0.95 10.59
CA ASP A 125 13.22 -0.50 11.88
C ASP A 125 12.12 -0.22 12.92
N HIS A 126 10.86 -0.11 12.50
CA HIS A 126 9.69 0.17 13.36
C HIS A 126 8.90 -1.09 13.72
#